data_AF-A0A7M3Z2N6-F1
#
_entry.id   AF-A0A7M3Z2N6-F1
#
_cell.length_a   1.000
_cell.length_b   1.000
_cell.length_c   1.000
_cell.angle_alpha   90.00
_cell.angle_beta   90.00
_cell.angle_gamma   90.00
#
_symmetry.space_group_name_H-M   'P 1'
#
loop_
_entity.id
_entity.type
_entity.pdbx_description
1 polymer ?
#
loop_
_entity_poly.entity_id
_entity_poly.type
_entity_poly.pdbx_seq_one_letter_code
_entity_poly.pdbx_strand_id
1 'polypeptide(L)'
;MTGDAEDDLAEDAVSEEPLQKKPAKGRKMRGILSLFMWNQVLVIASLFLAMMGVQTITAEDTSLSGIAISAFLLILAIGLLITSADFFVEGAKGIARRAGIAEVIIGLTIVSLGTSLPEILISSQAAWEAYTNPCQVGATDCATDFALGNIYGSILVQITLILGIVVLIKPMKVKPAWIQRDG
;
A
#
# COMPACT_ATOMS: atom_id res chain seq x y z
N MET A 1 7.59 87.14 24.98
CA MET A 1 8.84 86.76 25.65
C MET A 1 9.41 85.61 24.85
N THR A 2 10.28 85.95 23.89
CA THR A 2 11.75 85.70 23.98
C THR A 2 12.00 84.20 23.86
N GLY A 3 12.45 83.68 22.72
CA GLY A 3 13.79 83.98 22.19
C GLY A 3 14.73 82.88 22.71
N ASP A 4 15.55 82.37 21.80
CA ASP A 4 16.82 81.67 22.06
C ASP A 4 16.80 80.14 22.13
N ALA A 5 17.40 79.55 21.09
CA ALA A 5 18.52 78.60 21.12
C ALA A 5 18.57 77.91 19.74
N GLU A 6 19.43 78.37 18.82
CA GLU A 6 20.78 77.76 18.61
C GLU A 6 20.60 76.30 18.21
N ASP A 7 20.45 76.01 16.92
CA ASP A 7 21.57 75.85 15.98
C ASP A 7 22.61 74.90 16.57
N ASP A 8 22.40 73.60 16.34
CA ASP A 8 23.54 72.70 16.26
C ASP A 8 23.14 71.32 15.73
N LEU A 9 23.96 70.88 14.77
CA LEU A 9 24.22 69.49 14.38
C LEU A 9 23.14 68.87 13.47
N ALA A 10 23.32 69.00 12.16
CA ALA A 10 24.19 68.15 11.34
C ALA A 10 23.49 66.84 10.97
N GLU A 11 23.47 66.61 9.65
CA GLU A 11 23.59 65.30 9.04
C GLU A 11 22.66 64.23 9.57
N ASP A 12 21.51 64.08 8.91
CA ASP A 12 21.10 62.75 8.50
C ASP A 12 20.44 62.82 7.13
N ALA A 13 21.31 62.63 6.13
CA ALA A 13 20.93 62.25 4.81
C ALA A 13 20.26 60.87 4.86
N VAL A 14 18.93 60.85 4.83
CA VAL A 14 18.18 59.71 4.30
C VAL A 14 17.11 60.29 3.38
N SER A 15 17.53 60.55 2.14
CA SER A 15 16.59 60.63 1.02
C SER A 15 15.74 59.36 1.04
N GLU A 16 14.43 59.51 1.19
CA GLU A 16 13.48 58.42 1.10
C GLU A 16 13.56 57.79 -0.30
N GLU A 17 14.38 56.73 -0.43
CA GLU A 17 14.30 55.84 -1.59
C GLU A 17 12.89 55.23 -1.59
N PRO A 18 12.16 55.31 -2.72
CA PRO A 18 10.81 54.80 -2.79
C PRO A 18 10.85 53.30 -2.49
N LEU A 19 10.11 52.89 -1.46
CA LEU A 19 9.94 51.52 -1.00
C LEU A 19 9.66 50.59 -2.21
N GLN A 20 10.73 50.00 -2.74
CA GLN A 20 10.68 49.14 -3.91
C GLN A 20 9.85 47.92 -3.52
N LYS A 21 8.59 47.88 -3.97
CA LYS A 21 7.65 46.82 -3.66
C LYS A 21 8.18 45.52 -4.26
N LYS A 22 8.90 44.75 -3.44
CA LYS A 22 9.45 43.43 -3.75
C LYS A 22 8.33 42.62 -4.42
N PRO A 23 8.51 42.11 -5.65
CA PRO A 23 7.45 41.37 -6.31
C PRO A 23 7.10 40.18 -5.42
N ALA A 24 5.84 40.14 -4.96
CA ALA A 24 5.33 39.02 -4.20
C ALA A 24 5.57 37.78 -5.07
N LYS A 25 6.53 36.94 -4.66
CA LYS A 25 6.87 35.69 -5.33
C LYS A 25 5.61 34.87 -5.31
N GLY A 26 4.88 34.91 -6.43
CA GLY A 26 3.62 34.22 -6.62
C GLY A 26 3.86 32.75 -6.32
N ARG A 27 3.51 32.34 -5.11
CA ARG A 27 3.41 30.94 -4.76
C ARG A 27 2.23 30.47 -5.61
N LYS A 28 2.52 30.03 -6.84
CA LYS A 28 1.55 29.39 -7.73
C LYS A 28 0.93 28.30 -6.89
N MET A 29 -0.23 28.60 -6.34
CA MET A 29 -1.01 27.68 -5.53
C MET A 29 -1.53 26.69 -6.57
N ARG A 30 -0.69 25.70 -6.85
CA ARG A 30 -1.07 24.53 -7.64
C ARG A 30 -2.26 23.97 -6.88
N GLY A 31 -3.47 24.28 -7.39
CA GLY A 31 -4.71 23.91 -6.75
C GLY A 31 -4.70 22.42 -6.45
N ILE A 32 -5.40 22.01 -5.39
CA ILE A 32 -5.37 20.61 -4.92
C ILE A 32 -5.71 19.60 -6.05
N LEU A 33 -6.50 20.04 -7.03
CA LEU A 33 -6.79 19.32 -8.26
C LEU A 33 -5.55 19.11 -9.16
N SER A 34 -4.66 20.10 -9.26
CA SER A 34 -3.39 19.95 -9.97
C SER A 34 -2.39 19.04 -9.22
N LEU A 35 -2.48 18.92 -7.89
CA LEU A 35 -1.71 17.93 -7.13
C LEU A 35 -2.23 16.51 -7.38
N PHE A 36 -3.55 16.34 -7.47
CA PHE A 36 -4.18 15.08 -7.88
C PHE A 36 -3.77 14.66 -9.30
N MET A 37 -3.77 15.60 -10.25
CA MET A 37 -3.32 15.33 -11.63
C MET A 37 -1.84 14.94 -11.70
N TRP A 38 -0.98 15.61 -10.92
CA TRP A 38 0.45 15.25 -10.89
C TRP A 38 0.70 13.89 -10.22
N ASN A 39 -0.04 13.56 -9.16
CA ASN A 39 0.04 12.25 -8.54
C ASN A 39 -0.46 11.14 -9.49
N GLN A 40 -1.55 11.39 -10.22
CA GLN A 40 -2.07 10.48 -11.24
C GLN A 40 -1.06 10.25 -12.37
N VAL A 41 -0.42 11.30 -12.89
CA VAL A 41 0.62 11.16 -13.93
C VAL A 41 1.81 10.35 -13.41
N LEU A 42 2.22 10.55 -12.16
CA LEU A 42 3.32 9.77 -11.56
C LEU A 42 2.96 8.30 -11.35
N VAL A 43 1.73 7.99 -10.93
CA VAL A 43 1.23 6.62 -10.79
C VAL A 43 1.11 5.92 -12.15
N ILE A 44 0.65 6.62 -13.18
CA ILE A 44 0.56 6.06 -14.55
C ILE A 44 1.97 5.86 -15.13
N ALA A 45 2.88 6.80 -14.92
CA ALA A 45 4.27 6.69 -15.39
C ALA A 45 5.04 5.57 -14.69
N SER A 46 4.83 5.37 -13.38
CA SER A 46 5.46 4.26 -12.65
C SER A 46 4.88 2.91 -13.08
N LEU A 47 3.57 2.81 -13.31
CA LEU A 47 2.92 1.63 -13.89
C LEU A 47 3.43 1.34 -15.30
N PHE A 48 3.62 2.37 -16.12
CA PHE A 48 4.12 2.24 -17.48
C PHE A 48 5.58 1.77 -17.52
N LEU A 49 6.47 2.35 -16.70
CA LEU A 49 7.85 1.88 -16.60
C LEU A 49 7.92 0.46 -16.03
N ALA A 50 7.08 0.12 -15.05
CA ALA A 50 7.00 -1.23 -14.51
C ALA A 50 6.57 -2.23 -15.61
N MET A 51 5.53 -1.91 -16.39
CA MET A 51 5.12 -2.74 -17.53
C MET A 51 6.20 -2.84 -18.61
N MET A 52 6.90 -1.76 -18.92
CA MET A 52 8.02 -1.77 -19.87
C MET A 52 9.18 -2.62 -19.35
N GLY A 53 9.47 -2.59 -18.05
CA GLY A 53 10.44 -3.46 -17.39
C GLY A 53 10.03 -4.93 -17.44
N VAL A 54 8.74 -5.23 -17.23
CA VAL A 54 8.20 -6.60 -17.34
C VAL A 54 8.37 -7.16 -18.76
N GLN A 55 8.20 -6.33 -19.80
CA GLN A 55 8.42 -6.73 -21.20
C GLN A 55 9.89 -7.10 -21.49
N THR A 56 10.86 -6.49 -20.79
CA THR A 56 12.27 -6.87 -20.90
C THR A 56 12.60 -8.19 -20.20
N ILE A 57 11.76 -8.66 -19.28
CA ILE A 57 11.93 -9.93 -18.55
C ILE A 57 11.40 -11.12 -19.38
N THR A 58 10.47 -10.87 -20.32
CA THR A 58 10.01 -11.89 -21.29
C THR A 58 11.02 -12.18 -22.41
N ALA A 59 12.12 -11.42 -22.50
CA ALA A 59 13.28 -11.83 -23.27
C ALA A 59 14.19 -12.67 -22.36
N GLU A 60 14.35 -13.93 -22.74
CA GLU A 60 15.08 -15.00 -22.04
C GLU A 60 16.56 -14.67 -21.80
N ASP A 61 16.87 -13.83 -20.82
CA ASP A 61 18.20 -13.70 -20.24
C ASP A 61 18.16 -14.14 -18.78
N THR A 62 18.47 -15.42 -18.54
CA THR A 62 18.79 -16.01 -17.22
C THR A 62 20.12 -15.45 -16.71
N SER A 63 20.20 -14.12 -16.62
CA SER A 63 21.33 -13.35 -16.13
C SER A 63 21.14 -13.07 -14.63
N LEU A 64 22.24 -12.91 -13.88
CA LEU A 64 22.20 -12.55 -12.45
C LEU A 64 21.34 -11.30 -12.18
N SER A 65 21.25 -10.39 -13.15
CA SER A 65 20.41 -9.20 -13.11
C SER A 65 18.91 -9.53 -13.06
N GLY A 66 18.43 -10.53 -13.79
CA GLY A 66 17.01 -10.93 -13.80
C GLY A 66 16.55 -11.43 -12.44
N ILE A 67 17.31 -12.35 -11.82
CA ILE A 67 17.00 -12.87 -10.48
C ILE A 67 17.03 -11.75 -9.43
N ALA A 68 18.01 -10.84 -9.52
CA ALA A 68 18.12 -9.72 -8.60
C ALA A 68 16.91 -8.77 -8.70
N ILE A 69 16.41 -8.51 -9.91
CA ILE A 69 15.21 -7.70 -10.14
C ILE A 69 13.96 -8.39 -9.59
N SER A 70 13.77 -9.69 -9.85
CA SER A 70 12.63 -10.45 -9.31
C SER A 70 12.63 -10.48 -7.78
N ALA A 71 13.79 -10.70 -7.16
CA ALA A 71 13.93 -10.67 -5.71
C ALA A 71 13.64 -9.27 -5.13
N PHE A 72 14.11 -8.21 -5.78
CA PHE A 72 13.81 -6.84 -5.39
C PHE A 72 12.30 -6.54 -5.48
N LEU A 73 11.66 -6.93 -6.59
CA LEU A 73 10.21 -6.76 -6.78
C LEU A 73 9.40 -7.53 -5.74
N LEU A 74 9.82 -8.76 -5.39
CA LEU A 74 9.17 -9.56 -4.35
C LEU A 74 9.21 -8.85 -2.99
N ILE A 75 10.38 -8.37 -2.58
CA ILE A 75 10.54 -7.64 -1.30
C ILE A 75 9.71 -6.36 -1.31
N LEU A 76 9.74 -5.61 -2.41
CA LEU A 76 8.94 -4.39 -2.57
C LEU A 76 7.44 -4.68 -2.48
N ALA A 77 6.97 -5.74 -3.15
CA ALA A 77 5.57 -6.16 -3.13
C ALA A 77 5.12 -6.57 -1.73
N ILE A 78 5.92 -7.34 -0.99
CA ILE A 78 5.63 -7.71 0.40
C ILE A 78 5.55 -6.46 1.29
N GLY A 79 6.50 -5.52 1.15
CA GLY A 79 6.49 -4.26 1.89
C GLY A 79 5.24 -3.41 1.61
N LEU A 80 4.84 -3.31 0.34
CA LEU A 80 3.60 -2.63 -0.04
C LEU A 80 2.37 -3.34 0.52
N LEU A 81 2.34 -4.67 0.51
CA LEU A 81 1.21 -5.47 0.99
C LEU A 81 0.99 -5.25 2.49
N ILE A 82 2.06 -5.31 3.28
CA ILE A 82 2.01 -5.07 4.73
C ILE A 82 1.50 -3.65 5.00
N THR A 83 2.09 -2.66 4.33
CA THR A 83 1.68 -1.25 4.50
C THR A 83 0.21 -1.06 4.12
N SER A 84 -0.23 -1.68 3.02
CA SER A 84 -1.62 -1.57 2.54
C SER A 84 -2.62 -2.24 3.47
N ALA A 85 -2.24 -3.35 4.13
CA ALA A 85 -3.09 -4.04 5.08
C ALA A 85 -3.45 -3.13 6.28
N ASP A 86 -2.47 -2.39 6.81
CA ASP A 86 -2.71 -1.44 7.91
C ASP A 86 -3.69 -0.33 7.50
N PHE A 87 -3.46 0.29 6.35
CA PHE A 87 -4.36 1.32 5.81
C PHE A 87 -5.77 0.77 5.53
N PHE A 88 -5.87 -0.46 5.03
CA PHE A 88 -7.14 -1.12 4.76
C PHE A 88 -7.95 -1.36 6.04
N VAL A 89 -7.31 -1.83 7.11
CA VAL A 89 -7.95 -2.04 8.42
C VAL A 89 -8.36 -0.71 9.04
N GLU A 90 -7.52 0.32 8.99
CA GLU A 90 -7.85 1.67 9.49
C GLU A 90 -9.07 2.27 8.75
N GLY A 91 -9.09 2.13 7.43
CA GLY A 91 -10.20 2.56 6.58
C GLY A 91 -11.49 1.80 6.88
N ALA A 92 -11.41 0.47 7.02
CA ALA A 92 -12.55 -0.39 7.34
C ALA A 92 -13.17 -0.03 8.71
N LYS A 93 -12.34 0.20 9.74
CA LYS A 93 -12.80 0.69 11.06
C LYS A 93 -13.46 2.07 10.95
N GLY A 94 -12.88 2.98 10.15
CA GLY A 94 -13.43 4.31 9.92
C GLY A 94 -14.82 4.29 9.27
N ILE A 95 -15.03 3.39 8.29
CA ILE A 95 -16.33 3.16 7.65
C ILE A 95 -17.32 2.57 8.66
N ALA A 96 -16.90 1.57 9.45
CA ALA A 96 -17.76 0.94 10.46
C ALA A 96 -18.35 1.97 11.45
N ARG A 97 -17.51 2.86 11.98
CA ARG A 97 -17.95 3.92 12.90
C ARG A 97 -18.96 4.88 12.27
N ARG A 98 -18.75 5.26 11.00
CA ARG A 98 -19.67 6.17 10.28
C ARG A 98 -20.98 5.50 9.90
N ALA A 99 -20.95 4.21 9.61
CA ALA A 99 -22.13 3.41 9.28
C ALA A 99 -22.93 2.97 10.52
N GLY A 100 -22.43 3.20 11.74
CA GLY A 100 -23.06 2.72 12.97
C GLY A 100 -22.99 1.20 13.16
N ILE A 101 -22.11 0.52 12.41
CA ILE A 101 -21.93 -0.93 12.45
C ILE A 101 -20.78 -1.25 13.41
N ALA A 102 -20.91 -2.34 14.19
CA ALA A 102 -19.85 -2.78 15.08
C ALA A 102 -18.55 -3.08 14.29
N GLU A 103 -17.42 -2.51 14.72
CA GLU A 103 -16.11 -2.72 14.09
C GLU A 103 -15.75 -4.21 13.99
N VAL A 104 -16.20 -5.02 14.96
CA VAL A 104 -16.00 -6.47 14.99
C VAL A 104 -16.62 -7.17 13.77
N ILE A 105 -17.79 -6.74 13.30
CA ILE A 105 -18.47 -7.36 12.16
C ILE A 105 -17.67 -7.09 10.88
N ILE A 106 -17.23 -5.85 10.69
CA ILE A 106 -16.42 -5.45 9.54
C ILE A 106 -15.04 -6.14 9.58
N GLY A 107 -14.42 -6.24 10.76
CA GLY A 107 -13.18 -7.01 10.96
C GLY A 107 -13.34 -8.50 10.67
N LEU A 108 -14.47 -9.09 11.04
CA LEU A 108 -14.74 -10.51 10.79
C LEU A 108 -15.07 -10.79 9.31
N THR A 109 -15.54 -9.81 8.55
CA THR A 109 -16.04 -10.00 7.18
C THR A 109 -15.17 -9.34 6.12
N ILE A 110 -15.11 -8.02 6.08
CA ILE A 110 -14.37 -7.27 5.05
C ILE A 110 -12.87 -7.47 5.23
N VAL A 111 -12.37 -7.42 6.47
CA VAL A 111 -10.94 -7.60 6.73
C VAL A 111 -10.50 -9.04 6.43
N SER A 112 -11.29 -10.04 6.85
CA SER A 112 -11.00 -11.45 6.56
C SER A 112 -11.03 -11.76 5.06
N LEU A 113 -12.02 -11.25 4.33
CA LEU A 113 -12.05 -11.36 2.87
C LEU A 113 -10.86 -10.65 2.23
N GLY A 114 -10.52 -9.45 2.74
CA GLY A 114 -9.39 -8.65 2.27
C GLY A 114 -8.05 -9.38 2.39
N THR A 115 -7.83 -10.11 3.49
CA THR A 115 -6.62 -10.91 3.68
C THR A 115 -6.53 -12.09 2.74
N SER A 116 -7.66 -12.58 2.19
CA SER A 116 -7.69 -13.68 1.21
C SER A 116 -7.72 -13.21 -0.25
N LEU A 117 -7.79 -11.90 -0.51
CA LEU A 117 -7.84 -11.36 -1.86
C LEU A 117 -6.60 -11.72 -2.69
N PRO A 118 -5.36 -11.59 -2.18
CA PRO A 118 -4.17 -11.95 -2.95
C PRO A 118 -4.19 -13.42 -3.40
N GLU A 119 -4.58 -14.33 -2.51
CA GLU A 119 -4.67 -15.77 -2.79
C GLU A 119 -5.76 -16.08 -3.80
N ILE A 120 -6.92 -15.42 -3.69
CA ILE A 120 -8.01 -15.54 -4.67
C ILE A 120 -7.53 -15.07 -6.04
N LEU A 121 -6.83 -13.94 -6.11
CA LEU A 121 -6.30 -13.40 -7.37
C LEU A 121 -5.27 -14.33 -8.01
N ILE A 122 -4.30 -14.83 -7.23
CA ILE A 122 -3.27 -15.75 -7.73
C ILE A 122 -3.90 -17.06 -8.19
N SER A 123 -4.80 -17.64 -7.39
CA SER A 123 -5.46 -18.91 -7.74
C SER A 123 -6.40 -18.75 -8.93
N SER A 124 -7.11 -17.62 -9.04
CA SER A 124 -7.96 -17.31 -10.19
C SER A 124 -7.13 -17.15 -11.46
N GLN A 125 -5.98 -16.49 -11.38
CA GLN A 125 -5.08 -16.33 -12.53
C GLN A 125 -4.51 -17.68 -12.98
N ALA A 126 -4.06 -18.51 -12.02
CA ALA A 126 -3.56 -19.85 -12.30
C ALA A 126 -4.66 -20.77 -12.88
N ALA A 127 -5.89 -20.68 -12.38
CA ALA A 127 -7.02 -21.42 -12.90
C ALA A 127 -7.39 -20.98 -14.33
N TRP A 128 -7.33 -19.68 -14.61
CA TRP A 128 -7.53 -19.15 -15.96
C TRP A 128 -6.45 -19.65 -16.91
N GLU A 129 -5.19 -19.65 -16.47
CA GLU A 129 -4.06 -20.14 -17.26
C GLU A 129 -4.16 -21.64 -17.53
N ALA A 130 -4.56 -22.43 -16.53
CA ALA A 130 -4.83 -23.86 -16.67
C ALA A 130 -5.96 -24.15 -17.66
N TYR A 131 -6.97 -23.29 -17.75
CA TYR A 131 -8.02 -23.39 -18.75
C TYR A 131 -7.51 -23.05 -20.15
N THR A 132 -6.69 -22.00 -20.31
CA THR A 132 -6.15 -21.59 -21.62
C THR A 132 -5.03 -22.48 -22.14
N ASN A 133 -4.22 -23.06 -21.24
CA ASN A 133 -3.10 -23.94 -21.53
C ASN A 133 -3.26 -25.23 -20.69
N PRO A 134 -4.09 -26.18 -21.15
CA PRO A 134 -4.35 -27.40 -20.41
C PRO A 134 -3.07 -28.23 -20.28
N CYS A 135 -2.82 -28.70 -19.06
CA CYS A 135 -1.61 -29.45 -18.78
C CYS A 135 -1.60 -30.79 -19.52
N GLN A 136 -0.49 -31.07 -20.21
CA GLN A 136 -0.28 -32.36 -20.89
C GLN A 136 0.29 -33.39 -19.92
N VAL A 137 -0.09 -34.65 -20.11
CA VAL A 137 0.35 -35.75 -19.24
C VAL A 137 1.86 -35.91 -19.33
N GLY A 138 2.57 -35.65 -18.22
CA GLY A 138 4.04 -35.71 -18.12
C GLY A 138 4.74 -34.37 -17.96
N ALA A 139 4.01 -33.24 -18.00
CA ALA A 139 4.57 -31.95 -17.65
C ALA A 139 4.73 -31.81 -16.12
N THR A 140 5.89 -31.31 -15.68
CA THR A 140 6.19 -31.00 -14.28
C THR A 140 5.61 -29.66 -13.80
N ASP A 141 5.32 -28.75 -14.74
CA ASP A 141 4.84 -27.41 -14.45
C ASP A 141 3.38 -27.27 -14.93
N CYS A 142 2.46 -27.82 -14.16
CA CYS A 142 1.03 -27.67 -14.39
C CYS A 142 0.45 -26.47 -13.62
N ALA A 143 -0.15 -25.52 -14.33
CA ALA A 143 -0.87 -24.41 -13.71
C ALA A 143 -2.03 -24.89 -12.80
N THR A 144 -2.66 -26.03 -13.14
CA THR A 144 -3.69 -26.67 -12.29
C THR A 144 -3.13 -27.10 -10.94
N ASP A 145 -1.96 -27.74 -10.93
CA ASP A 145 -1.32 -28.22 -9.71
C ASP A 145 -0.86 -27.05 -8.84
N PHE A 146 -0.38 -25.97 -9.47
CA PHE A 146 -0.06 -24.72 -8.79
C PHE A 146 -1.29 -24.07 -8.14
N ALA A 147 -2.41 -23.98 -8.86
CA ALA A 147 -3.66 -23.40 -8.33
C ALA A 147 -4.16 -24.20 -7.10
N LEU A 148 -4.18 -25.54 -7.20
CA LEU A 148 -4.58 -26.41 -6.09
C LEU A 148 -3.60 -26.29 -4.92
N GLY A 149 -2.30 -26.33 -5.19
CA GLY A 149 -1.25 -26.16 -4.19
C GLY A 149 -1.37 -24.84 -3.44
N ASN A 150 -1.68 -23.75 -4.14
CA ASN A 150 -1.86 -22.43 -3.53
C ASN A 150 -3.07 -22.40 -2.59
N ILE A 151 -4.21 -22.97 -2.99
CA ILE A 151 -5.43 -23.00 -2.17
C ILE A 151 -5.21 -23.86 -0.91
N TYR A 152 -4.80 -25.12 -1.09
CA TYR A 152 -4.62 -26.04 0.04
C TYR A 152 -3.48 -25.60 0.95
N GLY A 153 -2.35 -25.16 0.38
CA GLY A 153 -1.21 -24.68 1.12
C GLY A 153 -1.57 -23.48 2.00
N SER A 154 -2.28 -22.50 1.45
CA SER A 154 -2.68 -21.30 2.19
C SER A 154 -3.63 -21.61 3.34
N ILE A 155 -4.56 -22.54 3.17
CA ILE A 155 -5.46 -23.00 4.25
C ILE A 155 -4.65 -23.70 5.35
N LEU A 156 -3.74 -24.61 4.98
CA LEU A 156 -2.90 -25.32 5.93
C LEU A 156 -2.01 -24.36 6.72
N VAL A 157 -1.39 -23.38 6.07
CA VAL A 157 -0.58 -22.35 6.75
C VAL A 157 -1.42 -21.52 7.72
N GLN A 158 -2.64 -21.13 7.34
CA GLN A 158 -3.53 -20.37 8.23
C GLN A 158 -3.90 -21.16 9.49
N ILE A 159 -4.27 -22.44 9.36
CA ILE A 159 -4.71 -23.24 10.52
C ILE A 159 -3.55 -23.81 11.34
N THR A 160 -2.38 -24.07 10.74
CA THR A 160 -1.25 -24.68 11.46
C THR A 160 -0.28 -23.64 11.95
N LEU A 161 0.22 -22.77 11.05
CA LEU A 161 1.26 -21.81 11.37
C LEU A 161 0.67 -20.58 12.06
N ILE A 162 -0.29 -19.89 11.43
CA ILE A 162 -0.83 -18.64 11.97
C ILE A 162 -1.59 -18.91 13.26
N LEU A 163 -2.56 -19.84 13.24
CA LEU A 163 -3.31 -20.19 14.45
C LEU A 163 -2.41 -20.82 15.53
N GLY A 164 -1.42 -21.64 15.14
CA GLY A 164 -0.44 -22.20 16.08
C GLY A 164 0.34 -21.11 16.82
N ILE A 165 0.87 -20.12 16.08
CA ILE A 165 1.56 -18.96 16.68
C ILE A 165 0.62 -18.15 17.56
N VAL A 166 -0.63 -17.93 17.14
CA VAL A 166 -1.63 -17.20 17.94
C VAL A 166 -1.91 -17.91 19.25
N VAL A 167 -2.07 -19.24 19.25
CA VAL A 167 -2.32 -20.03 20.47
C VAL A 167 -1.09 -20.05 21.39
N LEU A 168 0.12 -20.09 20.83
CA LEU A 168 1.37 -20.01 21.60
C LEU A 168 1.51 -18.66 22.33
N ILE A 169 1.14 -17.55 21.68
CA ILE A 169 1.22 -16.20 22.26
C ILE A 169 0.04 -15.92 23.19
N LYS A 170 -1.18 -16.29 22.78
CA LYS A 170 -2.42 -16.00 23.49
C LYS A 170 -3.28 -17.28 23.56
N PRO A 171 -3.11 -18.11 24.60
CA PRO A 171 -3.86 -19.35 24.71
C PRO A 171 -5.36 -19.08 24.74
N MET A 172 -6.07 -19.74 23.83
CA MET A 172 -7.53 -19.62 23.71
C MET A 172 -8.21 -20.32 24.89
N LYS A 173 -8.96 -19.56 25.69
CA LYS A 173 -9.79 -20.12 26.77
C LYS A 173 -11.09 -20.69 26.18
N VAL A 174 -11.13 -22.01 26.00
CA VAL A 174 -12.36 -22.72 25.61
C VAL A 174 -13.27 -22.84 26.83
N LYS A 175 -14.53 -22.40 26.74
CA LYS A 175 -15.46 -22.55 27.88
C LYS A 175 -15.87 -24.03 28.00
N PRO A 176 -15.81 -24.64 29.20
CA PRO A 176 -16.14 -26.05 29.40
C PRO A 176 -17.60 -26.39 29.06
N ALA A 177 -18.50 -25.39 29.07
CA ALA A 177 -19.89 -25.57 28.62
C ALA A 177 -20.03 -26.01 27.15
N TRP A 178 -19.04 -25.73 26.29
CA TRP A 178 -19.04 -26.22 24.90
C TRP A 178 -18.57 -27.67 24.79
N ILE A 179 -17.71 -28.12 25.70
CA ILE A 179 -17.18 -29.50 25.69
C ILE A 179 -18.22 -30.51 26.21
N GLN A 180 -19.12 -30.07 27.09
CA GLN A 180 -20.15 -30.91 27.70
C GLN A 180 -21.44 -31.02 26.89
N ARG A 181 -21.59 -30.26 25.79
CA ARG A 181 -22.81 -30.27 24.98
C ARG A 181 -22.86 -31.40 23.94
N ASP A 182 -21.69 -31.96 23.60
CA ASP A 182 -21.52 -32.97 22.55
C ASP A 182 -21.08 -34.35 23.13
N GLY A 183 -21.33 -34.60 24.43
CA GLY A 183 -21.03 -35.84 25.13
C GLY A 183 -22.26 -36.46 25.79
#